data_AF-A0A355E399-F1
#
_entry.id   AF-A0A355E399-F1
#
_cell.length_a   1.000
_cell.length_b   1.000
_cell.length_c   1.000
_cell.angle_alpha   90.00
_cell.angle_beta   90.00
_cell.angle_gamma   90.00
#
_symmetry.space_group_name_H-M   'P 1'
#
loop_
_entity.id
_entity.type
_entity.pdbx_description
1 polymer ?
#
loop_
_entity_poly.entity_id
_entity_poly.type
_entity_poly.pdbx_seq_one_letter_code
_entity_poly.pdbx_strand_id
1 'polypeptide(L)'
;MARDIAFKPARSRLAGTLTRMMTQPPGKNTLPVVTLLKRKELAEMAGLTIETTVRLLKDFETRKLIRKKDKDIILLDAEKLKQMSTHFS
;
A
#
# COMPACT_ATOMS: atom_id res chain seq x y z
N MET A 1 -12.67 -14.51 -16.64
CA MET A 1 -12.55 -14.29 -15.19
C MET A 1 -11.21 -14.80 -14.65
N ALA A 2 -10.06 -14.29 -15.12
CA ALA A 2 -8.73 -14.78 -14.72
C ALA A 2 -7.80 -13.69 -14.14
N ARG A 3 -8.22 -12.43 -14.18
CA ARG A 3 -7.37 -11.30 -13.78
C ARG A 3 -7.19 -11.18 -12.28
N ASP A 4 -8.15 -11.60 -11.46
CA ASP A 4 -8.07 -11.42 -10.00
C ASP A 4 -7.07 -12.34 -9.28
N ILE A 5 -6.77 -13.52 -9.83
CA ILE A 5 -5.92 -14.51 -9.18
C ILE A 5 -4.44 -14.06 -9.20
N ALA A 6 -3.97 -13.50 -10.32
CA ALA A 6 -2.61 -12.97 -10.43
C ALA A 6 -2.39 -11.67 -9.62
N PHE A 7 -3.46 -10.92 -9.37
CA PHE A 7 -3.39 -9.64 -8.64
C PHE A 7 -3.46 -9.81 -7.12
N LYS A 8 -4.03 -10.91 -6.60
CA LYS A 8 -4.03 -11.21 -5.16
C LYS A 8 -2.63 -11.18 -4.52
N PRO A 9 -1.60 -11.87 -5.04
CA PRO A 9 -0.26 -11.81 -4.46
C PRO A 9 0.36 -10.42 -4.61
N ALA A 10 0.11 -9.71 -5.72
CA ALA A 10 0.64 -8.35 -5.92
C ALA A 10 0.02 -7.33 -4.96
N ARG A 11 -1.31 -7.39 -4.74
CA ARG A 11 -2.03 -6.58 -3.74
C ARG A 11 -1.49 -6.84 -2.34
N SER A 12 -1.33 -8.11 -1.96
CA SER A 12 -0.79 -8.52 -0.66
C SER A 12 0.64 -7.97 -0.45
N ARG A 13 1.51 -8.12 -1.45
CA ARG A 13 2.90 -7.60 -1.39
C ARG A 13 2.94 -6.10 -1.18
N LEU A 14 2.16 -5.33 -1.95
CA LEU A 14 2.14 -3.87 -1.80
C LEU A 14 1.57 -3.44 -0.44
N ALA A 15 0.50 -4.09 0.03
CA ALA A 15 -0.07 -3.82 1.34
C ALA A 15 0.92 -4.12 2.48
N GLY A 16 1.66 -5.24 2.38
CA GLY A 16 2.73 -5.58 3.30
C GLY A 16 3.86 -4.56 3.31
N THR A 17 4.32 -4.13 2.12
CA THR A 17 5.33 -3.06 2.03
C THR A 17 4.84 -1.75 2.65
N LEU A 18 3.62 -1.30 2.33
CA LEU A 18 3.06 -0.07 2.91
C LEU A 18 2.95 -0.13 4.43
N THR A 19 2.45 -1.24 4.97
CA THR A 19 2.29 -1.42 6.43
C THR A 19 3.62 -1.58 7.16
N ARG A 20 4.66 -2.12 6.51
CA ARG A 20 6.02 -2.18 7.07
C ARG A 20 6.71 -0.82 7.07
N MET A 21 6.40 0.03 6.09
CA MET A 21 7.03 1.35 5.92
C MET A 21 6.24 2.49 6.55
N MET A 22 5.01 2.25 6.98
CA MET A 22 4.20 3.28 7.59
C MET A 22 4.87 3.75 8.89
N THR A 23 4.83 5.05 9.09
CA THR A 23 5.25 5.71 10.32
C THR A 23 4.03 6.34 10.96
N GLN A 24 3.96 6.30 12.29
CA GLN A 24 2.87 6.95 13.01
C GLN A 24 3.32 8.38 13.35
N PRO A 25 2.67 9.42 12.80
CA PRO A 25 3.03 10.79 13.09
C PRO A 25 2.79 11.11 14.58
N PRO A 26 3.59 11.99 15.19
CA PRO A 26 3.34 12.45 16.55
C PRO A 26 2.00 13.20 16.63
N GLY A 27 1.13 12.79 17.56
CA GLY A 27 -0.19 13.39 17.77
C GLY A 27 -1.25 12.35 18.15
N LYS A 28 -2.20 12.72 19.03
CA LYS A 28 -3.39 11.88 19.24
C LYS A 28 -4.22 11.89 17.96
N ASN A 29 -4.63 10.72 17.49
CA ASN A 29 -5.52 10.53 16.33
C ASN A 29 -4.92 10.80 14.93
N THR A 30 -3.61 10.73 14.77
CA THR A 30 -2.96 10.83 13.46
C THR A 30 -3.01 9.49 12.72
N LEU A 31 -3.40 9.52 11.44
CA LEU A 31 -3.36 8.34 10.58
C LEU A 31 -1.91 7.97 10.24
N PRO A 32 -1.56 6.68 10.11
CA PRO A 32 -0.25 6.26 9.65
C PRO A 32 0.05 6.79 8.26
N VAL A 33 1.30 7.17 8.02
CA VAL A 33 1.74 7.72 6.73
C VAL A 33 3.00 7.01 6.26
N VAL A 34 3.08 6.77 4.96
CA VAL A 34 4.30 6.34 4.28
C VAL A 34 4.85 7.57 3.57
N THR A 35 5.94 8.13 4.10
CA THR A 35 6.58 9.33 3.57
C THR A 35 7.69 8.99 2.58
N LEU A 36 7.98 9.94 1.67
CA LEU A 36 9.24 10.01 0.91
C LEU A 36 9.58 8.86 -0.05
N LEU A 37 8.61 8.10 -0.56
CA LEU A 37 8.93 7.06 -1.55
C LEU A 37 8.65 7.50 -2.97
N LYS A 38 9.70 7.52 -3.79
CA LYS A 38 9.51 7.51 -5.25
C LYS A 38 8.78 6.21 -5.61
N ARG A 39 7.81 6.28 -6.52
CA ARG A 39 7.02 5.09 -6.92
C ARG A 39 7.87 3.91 -7.39
N LYS A 40 9.06 4.21 -7.91
CA LYS A 40 10.08 3.22 -8.27
C LYS A 40 10.56 2.42 -7.05
N GLU A 41 10.97 3.10 -5.98
CA GLU A 41 11.46 2.45 -4.76
C GLU A 41 10.36 1.60 -4.13
N LEU A 42 9.13 2.09 -4.07
CA LEU A 42 7.99 1.32 -3.57
C LEU A 42 7.75 0.04 -4.39
N ALA A 43 7.92 0.12 -5.72
CA ALA A 43 7.80 -1.03 -6.60
C ALA A 43 8.94 -2.04 -6.38
N GLU A 44 10.19 -1.58 -6.26
CA GLU A 44 11.35 -2.42 -5.96
C GLU A 44 11.19 -3.13 -4.61
N MET A 45 10.76 -2.41 -3.56
CA MET A 45 10.54 -2.98 -2.23
C MET A 45 9.39 -3.98 -2.16
N ALA A 46 8.36 -3.79 -2.99
CA ALA A 46 7.26 -4.75 -3.12
C ALA A 46 7.57 -5.91 -4.09
N GLY A 47 8.71 -5.86 -4.80
CA GLY A 47 9.03 -6.83 -5.86
C GLY A 47 8.03 -6.79 -7.02
N LEU A 48 7.58 -5.58 -7.39
CA LEU A 48 6.58 -5.32 -8.42
C LEU A 48 7.14 -4.36 -9.48
N THR A 49 6.48 -4.30 -10.64
CA THR A 49 6.77 -3.26 -11.64
C THR A 49 6.13 -1.93 -11.24
N ILE A 50 6.72 -0.81 -11.67
CA ILE A 50 6.19 0.54 -11.39
C ILE A 50 4.73 0.68 -11.85
N GLU A 51 4.40 0.17 -13.04
CA GLU A 51 3.04 0.19 -13.59
C GLU A 51 2.05 -0.58 -12.68
N THR A 52 2.45 -1.76 -12.22
CA THR A 52 1.64 -2.58 -11.31
C THR A 52 1.42 -1.86 -9.99
N THR A 53 2.47 -1.30 -9.39
CA THR A 53 2.39 -0.52 -8.15
C THR A 53 1.45 0.67 -8.32
N VAL A 54 1.55 1.43 -9.42
CA VAL A 54 0.66 2.57 -9.68
C VAL A 54 -0.80 2.13 -9.81
N ARG A 55 -1.09 1.04 -10.53
CA ARG A 55 -2.45 0.49 -10.62
C ARG A 55 -2.99 0.08 -9.26
N LEU A 56 -2.18 -0.61 -8.46
CA LEU A 56 -2.57 -1.07 -7.13
C LEU A 56 -2.80 0.08 -6.15
N LEU A 57 -1.95 1.13 -6.20
CA LEU A 57 -2.18 2.34 -5.42
C LEU A 57 -3.50 3.02 -5.78
N LYS A 58 -3.86 3.04 -7.08
CA LYS A 58 -5.15 3.59 -7.53
C LYS A 58 -6.32 2.71 -7.08
N ASP A 59 -6.16 1.38 -7.10
CA ASP A 59 -7.14 0.43 -6.55
C ASP A 59 -7.36 0.66 -5.06
N PHE A 60 -6.29 0.77 -4.26
CA PHE A 60 -6.37 1.02 -2.82
C PHE A 60 -7.01 2.36 -2.50
N GLU A 61 -6.73 3.40 -3.28
CA GLU A 61 -7.37 4.71 -3.16
C GLU A 61 -8.87 4.64 -3.48
N THR A 62 -9.25 3.94 -4.56
CA THR A 62 -10.66 3.73 -4.93
C THR A 62 -11.42 2.96 -3.85
N ARG A 63 -10.75 2.02 -3.19
CA ARG A 63 -11.28 1.23 -2.07
C ARG A 63 -11.21 1.96 -0.72
N LYS A 64 -10.81 3.23 -0.70
CA LYS A 64 -10.64 4.07 0.50
C LYS A 64 -9.72 3.47 1.57
N LEU A 65 -8.72 2.68 1.15
CA LEU A 65 -7.70 2.11 2.05
C LEU A 65 -6.54 3.07 2.27
N ILE A 66 -6.21 3.86 1.24
CA ILE A 66 -5.17 4.87 1.27
C ILE A 66 -5.67 6.17 0.66
N ARG A 67 -4.96 7.25 0.94
CA ARG A 67 -5.08 8.54 0.27
C ARG A 67 -3.70 9.04 -0.09
N LYS A 68 -3.47 9.35 -1.37
CA LYS A 68 -2.22 10.02 -1.78
C LYS A 68 -2.30 11.50 -1.43
N LYS A 69 -1.24 12.03 -0.82
CA LYS A 69 -1.07 13.45 -0.51
C LYS A 69 0.33 13.86 -0.95
N ASP A 70 0.44 14.49 -2.11
CA ASP A 70 1.71 14.83 -2.75
C ASP A 70 2.63 13.59 -2.91
N LYS A 71 3.76 13.54 -2.21
CA LYS A 71 4.70 12.41 -2.15
C LYS A 71 4.37 11.38 -1.07
N ASP A 72 3.43 11.69 -0.19
CA ASP A 72 3.07 10.85 0.94
C ASP A 72 1.83 10.01 0.66
N ILE A 73 1.76 8.86 1.31
CA ILE A 73 0.60 7.98 1.27
C ILE A 73 0.06 7.87 2.69
N ILE A 74 -1.15 8.40 2.89
CA ILE A 74 -1.87 8.30 4.16
C ILE A 74 -2.65 6.99 4.15
N LEU A 75 -2.45 6.14 5.16
CA LEU A 75 -3.20 4.91 5.32
C LEU A 75 -4.50 5.25 6.05
N LEU A 76 -5.61 5.21 5.33
CA LEU A 76 -6.94 5.44 5.89
C LEU A 76 -7.41 4.24 6.72
N ASP A 77 -7.01 3.04 6.31
CA ASP A 77 -7.37 1.78 6.95
C ASP A 77 -6.15 0.84 6.98
N ALA A 78 -5.25 1.09 7.94
CA ALA A 78 -4.03 0.31 8.12
C ALA A 78 -4.30 -1.13 8.57
N GLU A 79 -5.35 -1.35 9.36
CA GLU A 79 -5.82 -2.67 9.81
C GLU A 79 -6.16 -3.56 8.62
N LYS A 80 -6.96 -3.04 7.68
CA LYS A 80 -7.35 -3.79 6.49
C LYS A 80 -6.17 -4.07 5.55
N LEU A 81 -5.22 -3.14 5.44
CA LEU A 81 -3.98 -3.37 4.71
C LEU A 81 -3.12 -4.47 5.37
N LYS A 82 -3.06 -4.53 6.70
CA LYS A 82 -2.37 -5.61 7.43
C LYS A 82 -3.04 -6.96 7.19
N GLN A 83 -4.37 -7.03 7.30
CA GLN A 83 -5.12 -8.27 7.01
C GLN A 83 -4.88 -8.76 5.58
N MET A 84 -4.76 -7.85 4.61
CA MET A 84 -4.41 -8.18 3.24
C MET A 84 -2.97 -8.73 3.10
N SER A 85 -2.06 -8.38 4.00
CA SER A 85 -0.66 -8.83 4.00
C SER A 85 -0.45 -10.18 4.71
N THR A 86 -1.25 -10.53 5.72
CA THR A 86 -1.05 -11.72 6.56
C THR A 86 -1.35 -13.04 5.84
N HIS A 87 -2.00 -13.01 4.68
CA HIS A 87 -2.40 -14.22 3.95
C HIS A 87 -1.25 -14.96 3.23
N PHE A 88 0.01 -14.61 3.52
CA PHE A 88 1.23 -15.14 2.89
C PHE A 88 2.32 -15.54 3.90
N SER A 89 1.93 -16.13 5.03
CA SER A 89 2.83 -16.99 5.83
C SER A 89 2.77 -18.43 5.37
#